data_AF-A0A4S2V9D0-F1
#
_entry.id   AF-A0A4S2V9D0-F1
#
_cell.length_a   1.000
_cell.length_b   1.000
_cell.length_c   1.000
_cell.angle_alpha   90.00
_cell.angle_beta   90.00
_cell.angle_gamma   90.00
#
_symmetry.space_group_name_H-M   'P 1'
#
loop_
_entity.id
_entity.type
_entity.pdbx_description
1 polymer ?
#
loop_
_entity_poly.entity_id
_entity_poly.type
_entity_poly.pdbx_seq_one_letter_code
_entity_poly.pdbx_strand_id
1 'polypeptide(L)' 'MDEMLDVLLDGLTEPRLKLISEDEARALMVLLGTLDDDAQSDEVRYAAGEMRFRIGSRLALPL' A
#
# COMPACT_ATOMS: atom_id res chain seq x y z
N MET A 1 -16.76 3.15 -10.36
CA MET A 1 -15.31 3.09 -10.11
C MET A 1 -15.08 1.96 -9.14
N ASP A 2 -13.93 1.34 -9.23
CA ASP A 2 -13.54 0.25 -8.34
C ASP A 2 -13.23 0.86 -6.96
N GLU A 3 -14.08 0.61 -5.97
CA GLU A 3 -14.00 1.21 -4.63
C GLU A 3 -12.65 0.92 -3.96
N MET A 4 -12.04 -0.23 -4.26
CA MET A 4 -10.74 -0.58 -3.72
C MET A 4 -9.63 0.25 -4.38
N LEU A 5 -9.70 0.44 -5.69
CA LEU A 5 -8.76 1.32 -6.40
C LEU A 5 -8.85 2.74 -5.85
N ASP A 6 -10.05 3.27 -5.62
CA ASP A 6 -10.25 4.60 -5.06
C ASP A 6 -9.57 4.74 -3.68
N VAL A 7 -9.75 3.76 -2.79
CA VAL A 7 -9.10 3.74 -1.47
C VAL A 7 -7.57 3.69 -1.57
N LEU A 8 -7.03 2.89 -2.50
CA LEU A 8 -5.59 2.81 -2.71
C LEU A 8 -5.03 4.14 -3.23
N LEU A 9 -5.72 4.77 -4.19
CA LEU A 9 -5.33 6.06 -4.75
C LEU A 9 -5.40 7.19 -3.71
N ASP A 10 -6.42 7.22 -2.86
CA ASP A 10 -6.51 8.15 -1.74
C ASP A 10 -5.29 8.00 -0.81
N GLY A 11 -4.95 6.75 -0.46
CA GLY A 11 -3.75 6.48 0.32
C GLY A 11 -2.45 6.90 -0.38
N LEU A 12 -2.35 6.75 -1.71
CA LEU A 12 -1.19 7.18 -2.50
C LEU A 12 -1.02 8.69 -2.53
N THR A 13 -2.13 9.43 -2.58
CA THR A 13 -2.12 10.90 -2.62
C THR A 13 -1.83 11.54 -1.27
N GLU A 14 -1.96 10.82 -0.15
CA GLU A 14 -1.64 11.31 1.19
C GLU A 14 -0.16 11.74 1.28
N PRO A 15 0.15 13.03 1.56
CA PRO A 15 1.53 13.55 1.55
C PRO A 15 2.45 12.90 2.58
N ARG A 16 1.90 12.45 3.72
CA ARG A 16 2.67 11.80 4.79
C ARG A 16 1.98 10.52 5.21
N LEU A 17 2.56 9.40 4.79
CA LEU A 17 2.21 8.11 5.36
C LEU A 17 2.57 8.10 6.85
N LYS A 18 1.53 8.07 7.70
CA LYS A 18 1.63 7.94 9.15
C LYS A 18 1.42 6.47 9.50
N LEU A 19 2.53 5.76 9.68
CA LEU A 19 2.49 4.38 10.18
C LEU A 19 2.29 4.43 11.70
N ILE A 20 1.34 3.66 12.21
CA ILE A 20 1.03 3.60 13.64
C ILE A 20 2.14 2.85 14.38
N SER A 21 2.61 1.73 13.81
CA SER A 21 3.79 0.99 14.26
C SER A 21 4.47 0.25 13.10
N GLU A 22 5.70 -0.23 13.32
CA GLU A 22 6.41 -1.06 12.36
C GLU A 22 5.70 -2.41 12.11
N ASP A 23 5.15 -3.02 13.16
CA ASP A 23 4.44 -4.31 13.02
C ASP A 23 3.13 -4.16 12.24
N GLU A 24 2.36 -3.09 12.47
CA GLU A 24 1.16 -2.79 11.68
C GLU A 24 1.51 -2.47 10.22
N ALA A 25 2.62 -1.78 9.99
CA ALA A 25 3.11 -1.51 8.63
C ALA A 25 3.50 -2.81 7.90
N ARG A 26 4.15 -3.74 8.59
CA ARG A 26 4.48 -5.07 8.05
C ARG A 26 3.21 -5.90 7.78
N ALA A 27 2.23 -5.88 8.68
CA ALA A 27 0.95 -6.54 8.46
C ALA A 27 0.23 -5.98 7.23
N LEU A 28 0.22 -4.65 7.06
CA LEU A 28 -0.36 -3.99 5.90
C LEU A 28 0.39 -4.35 4.60
N MET A 29 1.72 -4.46 4.62
CA MET A 29 2.50 -4.92 3.46
C MET A 29 2.13 -6.34 3.02
N VAL A 30 1.81 -7.24 3.97
CA VAL A 30 1.35 -8.60 3.66
C VAL A 30 -0.04 -8.57 3.01
N LEU A 31 -0.97 -7.79 3.58
CA LEU A 31 -2.32 -7.63 3.02
C LEU A 31 -2.30 -7.03 1.61
N LEU A 32 -1.50 -5.98 1.38
CA LEU A 32 -1.33 -5.43 0.04
C LEU A 32 -0.69 -6.43 -0.93
N GLY A 33 0.11 -7.38 -0.42
CA GLY A 33 0.68 -8.46 -1.23
C GLY A 33 -0.38 -9.44 -1.76
N THR A 34 -1.53 -9.58 -1.09
CA THR A 34 -2.62 -10.44 -1.61
C THR A 34 -3.35 -9.79 -2.79
N LEU A 35 -3.10 -8.51 -3.05
CA LEU A 35 -3.66 -7.81 -4.21
C LEU A 35 -2.82 -8.00 -5.48
N ASP A 36 -1.64 -8.61 -5.38
CA ASP A 36 -0.82 -9.05 -6.52
C ASP A 36 -1.33 -10.42 -7.04
N ASP A 37 -2.61 -10.45 -7.41
CA ASP A 37 -3.32 -11.62 -7.92
C ASP A 37 -3.86 -11.28 -9.33
N ASP A 38 -3.75 -12.20 -10.28
CA ASP A 38 -4.25 -12.01 -11.66
C ASP A 38 -5.77 -11.84 -11.75
N ALA A 39 -6.52 -12.10 -10.67
CA ALA A 39 -7.93 -11.77 -10.54
C ALA A 39 -8.17 -10.25 -10.35
N GLN A 40 -7.15 -9.49 -9.95
CA GLN A 40 -7.23 -8.04 -9.76
C GLN A 40 -6.97 -7.29 -11.07
N SER A 41 -7.54 -6.10 -11.19
CA SER A 41 -7.21 -5.20 -12.30
C SER A 41 -5.75 -4.75 -12.22
N ASP A 42 -5.15 -4.44 -13.38
CA ASP A 42 -3.79 -3.91 -13.47
C ASP A 42 -3.60 -2.66 -12.61
N GLU A 43 -4.65 -1.83 -12.54
CA GLU A 43 -4.67 -0.58 -11.75
C GLU A 43 -4.59 -0.87 -10.25
N VAL A 44 -5.34 -1.86 -9.75
CA VAL A 44 -5.31 -2.29 -8.36
C VAL A 44 -3.94 -2.88 -8.01
N ARG A 45 -3.40 -3.77 -8.86
CA ARG A 45 -2.08 -4.37 -8.66
C ARG A 45 -0.99 -3.30 -8.59
N TYR A 46 -1.03 -2.35 -9.53
CA TYR A 46 -0.12 -1.22 -9.56
C TYR A 46 -0.22 -0.36 -8.30
N ALA A 47 -1.42 0.05 -7.91
CA ALA A 47 -1.64 0.91 -6.76
C ALA A 47 -1.23 0.23 -5.44
N ALA A 48 -1.49 -1.08 -5.30
CA ALA A 48 -1.04 -1.87 -4.17
C ALA A 48 0.50 -1.98 -4.12
N GLY A 49 1.14 -2.20 -5.27
CA GLY A 49 2.60 -2.23 -5.40
C GLY A 49 3.26 -0.91 -4.99
N GLU A 50 2.73 0.21 -5.48
CA GLU A 50 3.18 1.55 -5.10
C GLU A 50 3.03 1.80 -3.60
N MET A 51 1.91 1.39 -3.01
CA MET A 51 1.69 1.55 -1.56
C MET A 51 2.70 0.72 -0.75
N ARG A 52 2.97 -0.54 -1.16
CA ARG A 52 4.01 -1.38 -0.53
C ARG A 52 5.38 -0.73 -0.62
N PHE A 53 5.73 -0.17 -1.78
CA PHE A 53 7.00 0.55 -1.96
C PHE A 53 7.11 1.75 -1.02
N ARG A 54 6.05 2.55 -0.89
CA ARG A 54 6.01 3.70 0.03
C ARG A 54 6.17 3.28 1.49
N ILE A 55 5.48 2.23 1.93
CA ILE A 55 5.61 1.68 3.29
C ILE A 55 7.04 1.19 3.53
N GLY A 56 7.57 0.34 2.64
CA GLY A 56 8.91 -0.24 2.76
C GLY A 56 10.00 0.83 2.81
N SER A 57 9.89 1.86 1.96
CA SER A 57 10.81 2.99 1.94
C SER A 57 10.81 3.78 3.26
N ARG A 58 9.65 3.85 3.96
CA ARG A 58 9.54 4.52 5.26
C ARG A 58 10.10 3.67 6.39
N LEU A 59 9.90 2.35 6.36
CA LEU A 59 10.45 1.42 7.36
C LEU A 59 11.97 1.29 7.26
N ALA A 60 12.56 1.51 6.07
CA ALA A 60 14.01 1.48 5.88
C ALA A 60 14.73 2.71 6.45
N LEU A 61 14.00 3.78 6.82
CA LEU A 61 14.58 4.97 7.42
C LEU A 61 14.65 4.83 8.96
N PRO A 62 15.72 5.30 9.62
CA PRO A 62 15.75 5.41 11.07
C PRO A 62 14.61 6.31 11.57
N LEU A 63 13.98 5.93 12.68
CA LEU A 63 12.93 6.70 13.36
C LEU A 63 13.43 8.07 13.86
#